data_AF-A0A7C1E3P4-F1
#
_entry.id   AF-A0A7C1E3P4-F1
#
_cell.length_a   1.000
_cell.length_b   1.000
_cell.length_c   1.000
_cell.angle_alpha   90.00
_cell.angle_beta   90.00
_cell.angle_gamma   90.00
#
_symmetry.space_group_name_H-M   'P 1'
#
loop_
_entity.id
_entity.type
_entity.pdbx_description
1 polymer ?
#
loop_
_entity_poly.entity_id
_entity_poly.type
_entity_poly.pdbx_seq_one_letter_code
_entity_poly.pdbx_strand_id
1 'polypeptide(L)'
;MWKRKQSDSRAAADPGSHIALLTGRVQGGKTTIAWEVVEALTGKGLRVAGFLSEGSFRDGERDSFTLRELTSGAVMPLASVDFREGWSRYRR
;
A
#
# COMPACT_ATOMS: atom_id res chain seq x y z
N MET A 1 -37.56 -23.59 29.39
CA MET A 1 -36.31 -23.93 28.67
C MET A 1 -36.16 -22.97 27.48
N TRP A 2 -35.50 -21.83 27.67
CA TRP A 2 -35.29 -20.81 26.63
C TRP A 2 -34.06 -21.16 25.78
N LYS A 3 -34.24 -21.44 24.50
CA LYS A 3 -33.13 -21.53 23.54
C LYS A 3 -32.75 -20.11 23.12
N ARG A 4 -31.59 -19.63 23.57
CA ARG A 4 -30.91 -18.46 22.99
C ARG A 4 -30.70 -18.73 21.49
N LYS A 5 -31.34 -17.95 20.63
CA LYS A 5 -30.88 -17.80 19.25
C LYS A 5 -29.49 -17.16 19.35
N GLN A 6 -28.44 -17.89 18.97
CA GLN A 6 -27.18 -17.27 18.59
C GLN A 6 -27.53 -16.36 17.41
N SER A 7 -27.53 -15.05 17.65
CA SER A 7 -27.53 -14.07 16.59
C SER A 7 -26.20 -14.20 15.86
N ASP A 8 -26.24 -14.85 14.71
CA ASP A 8 -25.13 -14.90 13.77
C ASP A 8 -24.86 -13.46 13.33
N SER A 9 -23.90 -12.79 13.96
CA SER A 9 -23.49 -11.43 13.64
C SER A 9 -22.58 -11.45 12.42
N ARG A 10 -23.07 -12.02 11.31
CA ARG A 10 -22.55 -11.69 9.99
C ARG A 10 -23.31 -10.46 9.54
N ALA A 11 -22.80 -9.30 9.92
CA ALA A 11 -23.13 -8.08 9.20
C ALA A 11 -23.02 -8.40 7.71
N ALA A 12 -24.11 -8.16 6.96
CA ALA A 12 -24.16 -8.41 5.53
C ALA A 12 -22.93 -7.74 4.89
N ALA A 13 -22.05 -8.54 4.30
CA ALA A 13 -20.87 -8.03 3.62
C ALA A 13 -21.34 -7.06 2.52
N ASP A 14 -20.85 -5.83 2.56
CA ASP A 14 -21.06 -4.86 1.50
C ASP A 14 -20.58 -5.48 0.17
N PRO A 15 -21.44 -5.63 -0.84
CA PRO A 15 -21.07 -6.21 -2.13
C PRO A 15 -20.01 -5.39 -2.89
N GLY A 16 -19.64 -4.19 -2.40
CA GLY A 16 -18.64 -3.32 -3.01
C GLY A 16 -17.21 -3.44 -2.46
N SER A 17 -16.97 -4.08 -1.32
CA SER A 17 -15.63 -4.08 -0.69
C SER A 17 -14.89 -5.41 -0.89
N HIS A 18 -14.35 -5.62 -2.09
CA HIS A 18 -13.38 -6.70 -2.29
C HIS A 18 -12.03 -6.29 -1.70
N ILE A 19 -11.67 -6.87 -0.56
CA ILE A 19 -10.36 -6.68 0.07
C ILE A 19 -9.42 -7.78 -0.41
N ALA A 20 -8.31 -7.39 -1.03
CA ALA A 20 -7.23 -8.29 -1.40
C ALA A 20 -5.99 -8.00 -0.54
N LEU A 21 -5.39 -9.06 0.03
CA LEU A 21 -4.13 -8.97 0.77
C LEU A 21 -3.00 -9.62 -0.05
N LEU A 22 -2.02 -8.81 -0.46
CA LEU A 22 -0.82 -9.27 -1.14
C LEU A 22 0.22 -9.72 -0.09
N THR A 23 0.43 -11.03 0.03
CA THR A 23 1.40 -11.63 0.95
C THR A 23 2.52 -12.36 0.21
N GLY A 24 3.66 -12.54 0.88
CA GLY A 24 4.85 -13.17 0.31
C GLY A 24 6.14 -12.68 0.96
N ARG A 25 7.27 -13.28 0.58
CA ARG A 25 8.59 -12.99 1.13
C ARG A 25 8.94 -11.49 1.06
N VAL A 26 9.70 -10.99 2.03
CA VAL A 26 10.33 -9.66 1.95
C VAL A 26 11.11 -9.57 0.63
N GLN A 27 11.02 -8.42 -0.04
CA GLN A 27 11.57 -8.19 -1.39
C GLN A 27 11.01 -9.10 -2.52
N GLY A 28 9.93 -9.85 -2.28
CA GLY A 28 9.31 -10.73 -3.28
C GLY A 28 8.42 -10.04 -4.33
N GLY A 29 8.65 -8.77 -4.67
CA GLY A 29 7.92 -8.08 -5.75
C GLY A 29 6.48 -7.61 -5.45
N LYS A 30 6.03 -7.67 -4.18
CA LYS A 30 4.66 -7.26 -3.80
C LYS A 30 4.29 -5.84 -4.25
N THR A 31 5.19 -4.88 -4.06
CA THR A 31 4.99 -3.49 -4.50
C THR A 31 4.89 -3.41 -6.03
N THR A 32 5.69 -4.20 -6.75
CA THR A 32 5.65 -4.28 -8.22
C THR A 32 4.30 -4.81 -8.70
N ILE A 33 3.80 -5.89 -8.10
CA ILE A 33 2.47 -6.43 -8.44
C ILE A 33 1.37 -5.41 -8.10
N ALA A 34 1.46 -4.74 -6.95
CA ALA A 34 0.51 -3.69 -6.61
C ALA A 34 0.51 -2.55 -7.64
N TRP A 35 1.69 -2.17 -8.15
CA TRP A 35 1.83 -1.18 -9.22
C TRP A 35 1.16 -1.64 -10.52
N GLU A 36 1.43 -2.87 -10.98
CA GLU A 36 0.82 -3.44 -12.19
C GLU A 36 -0.71 -3.49 -12.09
N VAL A 37 -1.25 -3.80 -10.92
CA VAL A 37 -2.71 -3.77 -10.68
C VAL A 37 -3.25 -2.35 -10.79
N VAL A 38 -2.57 -1.36 -10.21
CA VAL A 38 -2.97 0.04 -10.33
C VAL A 38 -2.98 0.48 -11.80
N GLU A 39 -1.94 0.16 -12.57
CA GLU A 39 -1.86 0.47 -14.00
C GLU A 39 -2.99 -0.19 -14.79
N ALA A 40 -3.25 -1.48 -14.54
CA ALA A 40 -4.30 -2.23 -15.23
C ALA A 40 -5.71 -1.68 -14.91
N LEU A 41 -5.98 -1.26 -13.67
CA LEU A 41 -7.27 -0.66 -13.29
C LEU A 41 -7.42 0.73 -13.88
N THR A 42 -6.37 1.54 -13.83
CA THR A 42 -6.35 2.89 -14.41
C THR A 42 -6.54 2.85 -15.92
N GLY A 43 -5.89 1.90 -16.61
CA GLY A 43 -6.05 1.67 -18.05
C GLY A 43 -7.46 1.25 -18.46
N LYS A 44 -8.28 0.75 -17.52
CA LYS A 44 -9.71 0.46 -17.71
C LYS A 44 -10.61 1.67 -17.41
N GLY A 45 -10.04 2.83 -17.12
CA GLY A 45 -10.78 4.05 -16.76
C GLY A 45 -11.31 4.08 -15.33
N LEU A 46 -10.87 3.15 -14.47
CA LEU A 46 -11.25 3.17 -13.06
C LEU A 46 -10.41 4.21 -12.30
N ARG A 47 -11.05 4.89 -11.35
CA ARG A 47 -10.34 5.81 -10.45
C ARG A 47 -9.66 4.99 -9.36
N VAL A 48 -8.34 5.09 -9.28
CA VAL A 48 -7.54 4.46 -8.25
C VAL A 48 -7.01 5.54 -7.31
N ALA A 49 -7.16 5.33 -6.01
CA ALA A 49 -6.73 6.27 -4.97
C ALA A 49 -5.91 5.54 -3.91
N GLY A 50 -5.12 6.30 -3.16
CA GLY A 50 -4.25 5.77 -2.10
C GLY A 50 -2.77 6.07 -2.37
N PHE A 51 -1.90 5.27 -1.75
CA PHE A 51 -0.46 5.47 -1.85
C PHE A 51 0.27 4.16 -2.10
N LEU A 52 1.36 4.23 -2.86
CA LEU A 52 2.34 3.16 -2.96
C LEU A 52 3.70 3.64 -2.42
N SER A 53 4.35 2.78 -1.63
CA SER A 53 5.71 3.03 -1.18
C SER A 53 6.70 2.35 -2.11
N GLU A 54 7.38 3.16 -2.92
CA GLU A 54 8.47 2.76 -3.79
C GLU A 54 9.77 2.89 -3.00
N GLY A 55 10.73 2.00 -3.22
CA GLY A 55 12.06 2.21 -2.65
C GLY A 55 13.14 2.10 -3.69
N SER A 56 14.12 2.99 -3.57
CA SER A 56 15.27 3.09 -4.46
C SER A 56 16.42 2.25 -3.92
N PHE A 57 17.30 1.88 -4.84
CA PHE A 57 18.48 1.09 -4.55
C PHE A 57 19.73 1.83 -5.03
N ARG A 58 20.78 1.77 -4.22
CA ARG A 58 22.12 2.28 -4.52
C ARG A 58 23.11 1.19 -4.14
N ASP A 59 24.02 0.84 -5.06
CA ASP A 59 25.04 -0.20 -4.84
C ASP A 59 24.46 -1.58 -4.40
N GLY A 60 23.28 -1.92 -4.90
CA GLY A 60 22.59 -3.19 -4.58
C GLY A 60 21.83 -3.19 -3.25
N GLU A 61 21.94 -2.11 -2.46
CA GLU A 61 21.23 -1.96 -1.19
C GLU A 61 20.10 -0.95 -1.30
N ARG A 62 19.05 -1.12 -0.50
CA ARG A 62 17.92 -0.18 -0.48
C ARG A 62 18.30 1.06 0.32
N ASP A 63 18.31 2.22 -0.32
CA ASP A 63 18.82 3.47 0.28
C ASP A 63 17.72 4.46 0.70
N SER A 64 16.52 4.33 0.12
CA SER A 64 15.44 5.27 0.36
C SER A 64 14.07 4.71 -0.03
N PHE A 65 13.03 5.38 0.49
CA PHE A 65 11.64 5.15 0.18
C PHE A 65 10.97 6.47 -0.18
N THR A 66 10.05 6.42 -1.12
CA THR A 66 9.12 7.49 -1.46
C THR A 66 7.69 6.98 -1.29
N LEU A 67 6.74 7.90 -1.15
CA LEU A 67 5.33 7.64 -1.29
C LEU A 67 4.84 8.30 -2.58
N ARG A 68 4.19 7.51 -3.42
CA ARG A 68 3.46 8.02 -4.58
C ARG A 68 1.98 8.04 -4.25
N GLU A 69 1.35 9.20 -4.39
CA GLU A 69 -0.10 9.35 -4.32
C GLU A 69 -0.71 8.97 -5.68
N LEU A 70 -1.66 8.05 -5.70
CA LEU A 70 -2.14 7.42 -6.93
C LEU A 70 -3.11 8.27 -7.75
N THR A 71 -3.76 9.26 -7.13
CA THR A 71 -4.75 10.11 -7.80
C THR A 71 -4.09 11.21 -8.64
N SER A 72 -3.09 11.87 -8.08
CA SER A 72 -2.36 13.02 -8.64
C SER A 72 -1.02 12.61 -9.25
N GLY A 73 -0.49 11.44 -8.87
CA GLY A 73 0.85 11.00 -9.23
C GLY A 73 1.97 11.69 -8.43
N ALA A 74 1.63 12.55 -7.46
CA ALA A 74 2.61 13.27 -6.65
C ALA A 74 3.52 12.29 -5.90
N VAL A 75 4.82 12.56 -5.91
CA VAL A 75 5.83 11.77 -5.22
C VAL A 75 6.39 12.58 -4.07
N MET A 76 6.34 12.03 -2.87
CA MET A 76 6.91 12.62 -1.67
C MET A 76 7.96 11.68 -1.06
N PRO A 77 9.10 12.20 -0.60
CA PRO A 77 10.11 11.35 -0.04
C PRO A 77 9.68 10.92 1.40
N LEU A 78 9.90 9.65 1.77
CA LEU A 78 9.40 9.03 3.01
C LEU A 78 10.51 8.71 4.02
N ALA A 79 11.53 7.97 3.57
CA ALA A 79 12.67 7.57 4.40
C ALA A 79 13.94 7.48 3.55
N SER A 80 15.11 7.67 4.15
CA SER A 80 16.40 7.55 3.48
C SER A 80 17.50 7.30 4.51
N VAL A 81 18.56 6.61 4.09
CA VAL A 81 19.79 6.44 4.88
C VAL A 81 20.57 7.76 4.97
N ASP A 82 20.50 8.59 3.94
CA ASP A 82 21.13 9.90 3.88
C ASP A 82 20.24 10.95 4.56
N PHE A 83 20.87 11.89 5.25
CA PHE A 83 20.16 13.07 5.72
C PHE A 83 19.75 13.93 4.52
N ARG A 84 18.50 14.42 4.53
CA ARG A 84 17.98 15.38 3.55
C ARG A 84 17.55 16.64 4.28
N GLU A 85 17.85 17.81 3.71
CA GLU A 85 17.43 19.08 4.29
C GLU A 85 15.90 19.13 4.44
N GLY A 86 15.42 19.64 5.57
CA GLY A 86 13.99 19.66 5.91
C GLY A 86 13.43 18.35 6.47
N TRP A 87 14.26 17.31 6.66
CA TRP A 87 13.81 16.03 7.22
C TRP A 87 14.04 15.93 8.72
N SER A 88 13.00 15.46 9.43
CA SER A 88 13.09 15.13 10.85
C SER A 88 13.96 13.89 11.06
N ARG A 89 15.03 14.01 11.86
CA ARG A 89 15.83 12.85 12.29
C ARG A 89 15.08 12.08 13.38
N TYR A 90 14.50 10.93 13.04
CA TYR A 90 14.08 9.95 14.04
C TYR A 90 15.29 9.11 14.46
N ARG A 91 15.93 9.46 15.58
CA ARG A 91 16.84 8.54 16.30
C ARG A 91 16.06 7.91 17.46
N ARG A 92 16.16 6.59 17.62
CA ARG A 92 15.94 5.93 18.92
C ARG A 92 17.24 5.95 19.71
#